data_AF-A0A968LY33-F1
#
_entry.id   AF-A0A968LY33-F1
#
_cell.length_a   1.000
_cell.length_b   1.000
_cell.length_c   1.000
_cell.angle_alpha   90.00
_cell.angle_beta   90.00
_cell.angle_gamma   90.00
#
_symmetry.space_group_name_H-M   'P 1'
#
loop_
_entity.id
_entity.type
_entity.pdbx_description
1 polymer ?
#
loop_
_entity_poly.entity_id
_entity_poly.type
_entity_poly.pdbx_seq_one_letter_code
_entity_poly.pdbx_strand_id
1 'polypeptide(L)'
;MNIIFKRNWSKLWLKSIVALVLVSVLVLGNAGDAMAARTGGRIGGGSFRAPSSGYSRPSGGGYSGGYRSPGYGYGGGGFGFPFLLPFIGYGGGGLFSILIFFAIASFLVRSFQSAGVGSQEGYGSSSTVSVAEVQVGLLANARELQPELNRLALTADTNTASGRATVLQEATLALLRHPEYWVYGATNSQKASLEAAEAKFNQFSLTERSKFADETLTNVNNVISDESQKALGGETKDGALQLKEGDIGEYIVATVIVGATGNLDLPAINGTDDMRNSLQQIGSLGSDRLLAVEILWTPQADGDTLSADDILAYYPNLKLV
;
A
#
# COMPACT_ATOMS: atom_id res chain seq x y z
N MET A 1 42.65 -59.87 33.13
CA MET A 1 42.87 -58.70 32.24
C MET A 1 41.95 -58.85 31.03
N ASN A 2 40.84 -58.08 31.02
CA ASN A 2 39.97 -57.66 29.91
C ASN A 2 39.72 -58.56 28.69
N ILE A 3 38.48 -59.07 28.56
CA ILE A 3 37.83 -59.25 27.25
C ILE A 3 36.35 -58.80 27.36
N ILE A 4 35.89 -58.18 26.26
CA ILE A 4 34.51 -57.99 25.78
C ILE A 4 33.78 -56.70 26.21
N PHE A 5 34.09 -55.59 25.51
CA PHE A 5 33.13 -54.51 25.28
C PHE A 5 33.35 -53.89 23.89
N LYS A 6 33.23 -54.67 22.82
CA LYS A 6 33.14 -54.11 21.46
C LYS A 6 31.69 -53.71 21.18
N ARG A 7 31.27 -52.61 21.83
CA ARG A 7 29.93 -52.03 21.75
C ARG A 7 29.69 -51.49 20.33
N ASN A 8 28.48 -51.71 19.79
CA ASN A 8 27.97 -51.36 18.45
C ASN A 8 27.95 -49.84 18.13
N TRP A 9 29.00 -49.10 18.45
CA TRP A 9 29.09 -47.65 18.28
C TRP A 9 29.01 -47.19 16.82
N SER A 10 29.49 -47.99 15.87
CA SER A 10 29.38 -47.68 14.45
C SER A 10 27.94 -47.74 13.93
N LYS A 11 27.11 -48.68 14.41
CA LYS A 11 25.70 -48.80 14.02
C LYS A 11 24.82 -47.70 14.64
N LEU A 12 25.21 -47.18 15.80
CA LEU A 12 24.51 -46.07 16.47
C LEU A 12 24.81 -44.73 15.77
N TRP A 13 26.08 -44.48 15.42
CA TRP A 13 26.46 -43.28 14.68
C TRP A 13 25.86 -43.22 13.28
N LEU A 14 25.81 -44.36 12.56
CA LEU A 14 25.22 -44.42 11.23
C LEU A 14 23.72 -44.09 11.26
N LYS A 15 22.99 -44.57 12.28
CA LYS A 15 21.56 -44.26 12.47
C LYS A 15 21.32 -42.79 12.77
N SER A 16 22.16 -42.18 13.60
CA SER A 16 22.06 -40.74 13.90
C SER A 16 22.38 -39.87 12.69
N ILE A 17 23.37 -40.25 11.86
CA ILE A 17 23.67 -39.54 10.61
C ILE A 17 22.52 -39.68 9.61
N VAL A 18 21.98 -40.89 9.43
CA VAL A 18 20.82 -41.09 8.54
C VAL A 18 19.62 -40.28 9.02
N ALA A 19 19.34 -40.25 10.33
CA ALA A 19 18.26 -39.44 10.89
C ALA A 19 18.48 -37.93 10.65
N LEU A 20 19.70 -37.43 10.82
CA LEU A 20 20.04 -36.03 10.56
C LEU A 20 19.93 -35.67 9.07
N VAL A 21 20.36 -36.57 8.17
CA VAL A 21 20.19 -36.40 6.72
C VAL A 21 18.70 -36.40 6.36
N LEU A 22 17.91 -37.30 6.93
CA LEU A 22 16.47 -37.40 6.66
C LEU A 22 15.73 -36.15 7.15
N VAL A 23 16.04 -35.65 8.36
CA VAL A 23 15.53 -34.38 8.86
C VAL A 23 15.97 -33.22 7.98
N SER A 24 17.24 -33.18 7.55
CA SER A 24 17.75 -32.12 6.67
C SER A 24 17.06 -32.13 5.31
N VAL A 25 16.85 -33.30 4.71
CA VAL A 25 16.13 -33.45 3.44
C VAL A 25 14.66 -33.05 3.59
N LEU A 26 14.02 -33.36 4.73
CA LEU A 26 12.61 -33.02 4.96
C LEU A 26 12.42 -31.52 5.27
N VAL A 27 13.37 -30.89 5.98
CA VAL A 27 13.36 -29.45 6.27
C VAL A 27 13.74 -28.63 5.04
N LEU A 28 14.80 -29.02 4.32
CA LEU A 28 15.28 -28.28 3.15
C LEU A 28 14.46 -28.58 1.88
N GLY A 29 13.84 -29.76 1.78
CA GLY A 29 12.97 -30.12 0.66
C GLY A 29 11.69 -29.30 0.63
N ASN A 30 11.04 -29.09 1.78
CA ASN A 30 9.80 -28.30 1.87
C ASN A 30 10.04 -26.78 1.92
N ALA A 31 11.23 -26.33 2.33
CA ALA A 31 11.55 -24.91 2.38
C ALA A 31 11.58 -24.25 1.00
N GLY A 32 11.97 -24.99 -0.05
CA GLY A 32 11.97 -24.48 -1.43
C GLY A 32 10.57 -24.22 -1.97
N ASP A 33 9.65 -25.17 -1.77
CA ASP A 33 8.27 -25.07 -2.26
C ASP A 33 7.47 -23.99 -1.50
N ALA A 34 7.67 -23.89 -0.17
CA ALA A 34 7.07 -22.82 0.63
C ALA A 34 7.59 -21.42 0.30
N MET A 35 8.85 -21.31 -0.18
CA MET A 35 9.44 -20.04 -0.61
C MET A 35 8.99 -19.67 -2.05
N ALA A 36 8.86 -20.66 -2.94
CA ALA A 36 8.35 -20.45 -4.30
C ALA A 36 6.88 -20.00 -4.31
N ALA A 37 6.07 -20.55 -3.41
CA ALA A 37 4.66 -20.17 -3.25
C ALA A 37 4.43 -18.71 -2.80
N ARG A 38 5.47 -17.93 -2.48
CA ARG A 38 5.34 -16.53 -2.02
C ARG A 38 5.92 -15.51 -3.02
N THR A 39 6.02 -15.91 -4.28
CA THR A 39 6.34 -14.99 -5.38
C THR A 39 5.23 -13.95 -5.54
N GLY A 40 5.62 -12.70 -5.81
CA GLY A 40 4.70 -11.56 -5.88
C GLY A 40 4.75 -10.86 -7.23
N GLY A 41 3.57 -10.56 -7.77
CA GLY A 41 3.37 -9.77 -8.97
C GLY A 41 2.92 -8.36 -8.60
N ARG A 42 3.35 -7.38 -9.38
CA ARG A 42 3.09 -5.97 -9.12
C ARG A 42 2.96 -5.17 -10.40
N ILE A 43 1.90 -4.38 -10.49
CA ILE A 43 1.71 -3.37 -11.54
C ILE A 43 1.27 -2.07 -10.88
N GLY A 44 1.93 -0.96 -11.18
CA GLY A 44 1.54 0.31 -10.60
C GLY A 44 2.12 1.53 -11.30
N GLY A 45 1.70 2.71 -10.85
CA GLY A 45 2.24 3.97 -11.31
C GLY A 45 1.39 5.16 -10.90
N GLY A 46 1.88 6.34 -11.27
CA GLY A 46 1.23 7.62 -10.94
C GLY A 46 2.04 8.44 -9.95
N SER A 47 1.47 9.60 -9.61
CA SER A 47 2.12 10.55 -8.71
C SER A 47 1.07 11.41 -8.03
N PHE A 48 1.28 11.75 -6.77
CA PHE A 48 0.41 12.64 -6.01
C PHE A 48 0.73 14.12 -6.29
N ARG A 49 1.11 14.48 -7.52
CA ARG A 49 1.39 15.86 -7.86
C ARG A 49 0.08 16.61 -8.04
N ALA A 50 -0.03 17.78 -7.41
CA ALA A 50 -1.14 18.69 -7.67
C ALA A 50 -1.16 18.99 -9.19
N PRO A 51 -2.31 18.89 -9.88
CA PRO A 51 -2.38 19.29 -11.27
C PRO A 51 -1.93 20.74 -11.36
N SER A 52 -0.85 20.99 -12.10
CA SER A 52 -0.46 22.35 -12.43
C SER A 52 -1.57 22.90 -13.31
N SER A 53 -2.42 23.74 -12.74
CA SER A 53 -3.31 24.58 -13.53
C SER A 53 -2.40 25.42 -14.43
N GLY A 54 -2.34 25.04 -15.71
CA GLY A 54 -1.65 25.79 -16.73
C GLY A 54 -2.36 27.13 -16.87
N TYR A 55 -2.00 28.10 -16.04
CA TYR A 55 -2.42 29.48 -16.21
C TYR A 55 -1.76 29.99 -17.50
N SER A 56 -2.48 29.81 -18.61
CA SER A 56 -2.14 30.42 -19.88
C SER A 56 -2.27 31.93 -19.69
N ARG A 57 -1.16 32.58 -19.32
CA ARG A 57 -1.08 34.03 -19.28
C ARG A 57 -1.45 34.52 -20.68
N PRO A 58 -2.46 35.39 -20.84
CA PRO A 58 -2.68 36.05 -22.11
C PRO A 58 -1.39 36.78 -22.47
N SER A 59 -0.83 36.48 -23.63
CA SER A 59 0.32 37.19 -24.18
C SER A 59 -0.10 38.64 -24.45
N GLY A 60 0.15 39.52 -23.48
CA GLY A 60 -0.03 40.96 -23.61
C GLY A 60 1.10 41.51 -24.45
N GLY A 61 0.81 41.82 -25.73
CA GLY A 61 1.71 42.50 -26.64
C GLY A 61 2.19 43.82 -26.05
N GLY A 62 3.51 44.00 -26.02
CA GLY A 62 4.15 45.20 -25.50
C GLY A 62 3.91 46.41 -26.39
N TYR A 63 3.60 47.54 -25.76
CA TYR A 63 3.88 48.86 -26.32
C TYR A 63 4.58 49.73 -25.28
N SER A 64 5.78 50.14 -25.66
CA SER A 64 6.63 51.14 -25.01
C SER A 64 5.90 52.47 -24.85
N GLY A 65 6.02 53.10 -23.68
CA GLY A 65 5.50 54.44 -23.43
C GLY A 65 6.01 54.96 -22.09
N GLY A 66 7.14 55.66 -22.11
CA GLY A 66 7.76 56.22 -20.91
C GLY A 66 7.03 57.45 -20.37
N TYR A 67 7.18 57.71 -19.06
CA TYR A 67 7.01 59.02 -18.46
C TYR A 67 7.94 59.21 -17.26
N ARG A 68 8.49 60.42 -17.18
CA ARG A 68 9.45 60.95 -16.22
C ARG A 68 8.80 61.39 -14.89
N SER A 69 9.53 61.15 -13.79
CA SER A 69 9.71 61.99 -12.56
C SER A 69 8.52 62.28 -11.63
N PRO A 70 8.73 62.84 -10.42
CA PRO A 70 9.91 62.86 -9.54
C PRO A 70 9.60 62.36 -8.10
N GLY A 71 10.65 62.17 -7.31
CA GLY A 71 10.61 61.53 -5.99
C GLY A 71 10.07 62.35 -4.82
N TYR A 72 10.12 61.72 -3.65
CA TYR A 72 10.09 62.34 -2.32
C TYR A 72 10.76 61.36 -1.34
N GLY A 73 11.77 61.83 -0.60
CA GLY A 73 12.28 61.15 0.58
C GLY A 73 11.56 61.63 1.84
N TYR A 74 11.55 60.81 2.89
CA TYR A 74 11.76 61.20 4.30
C TYR A 74 11.57 60.00 5.25
N GLY A 75 12.40 59.96 6.31
CA GLY A 75 12.11 59.50 7.68
C GLY A 75 11.57 58.08 7.87
N GLY A 76 12.22 57.16 8.59
CA GLY A 76 12.71 57.37 9.96
C GLY A 76 11.52 57.37 10.93
N GLY A 77 11.30 56.28 11.67
CA GLY A 77 10.27 56.25 12.71
C GLY A 77 9.94 54.85 13.20
N GLY A 78 10.76 54.35 14.13
CA GLY A 78 10.45 53.16 14.92
C GLY A 78 9.19 53.38 15.76
N PHE A 79 8.29 52.41 15.75
CA PHE A 79 7.13 52.36 16.62
C PHE A 79 7.48 51.60 17.90
N GLY A 80 7.87 52.35 18.92
CA GLY A 80 7.86 51.91 20.31
C GLY A 80 6.50 52.23 20.94
N PHE A 81 5.85 51.24 21.53
CA PHE A 81 4.65 51.43 22.33
C PHE A 81 5.04 51.70 23.80
N PRO A 82 4.60 52.82 24.42
CA PRO A 82 4.74 53.06 25.85
C PRO A 82 3.41 52.87 26.62
N PHE A 83 3.54 52.88 27.95
CA PHE A 83 2.53 52.89 29.03
C PHE A 83 2.13 51.49 29.54
N LEU A 84 2.63 50.97 30.68
CA LEU A 84 2.53 51.44 32.09
C LEU A 84 1.10 51.79 32.51
N LEU A 85 0.49 50.99 33.40
CA LEU A 85 0.22 51.35 34.80
C LEU A 85 -0.55 50.22 35.55
N PRO A 86 -0.59 50.25 36.91
CA PRO A 86 -0.58 49.10 37.81
C PRO A 86 -1.84 49.05 38.71
N PHE A 87 -1.79 48.14 39.70
CA PHE A 87 -2.56 48.09 40.97
C PHE A 87 -3.68 47.05 41.10
N ILE A 88 -3.40 46.11 42.03
CA ILE A 88 -4.20 45.75 43.22
C ILE A 88 -5.54 45.05 43.00
N GLY A 89 -5.63 43.79 43.44
CA GLY A 89 -6.90 43.18 43.83
C GLY A 89 -6.94 41.65 43.85
N TYR A 90 -6.54 41.05 44.98
CA TYR A 90 -7.01 39.76 45.53
C TYR A 90 -7.22 38.56 44.60
N GLY A 91 -6.36 37.55 44.74
CA GLY A 91 -6.64 36.17 44.32
C GLY A 91 -5.39 35.40 43.92
N GLY A 92 -4.96 34.45 44.75
CA GLY A 92 -3.71 33.71 44.56
C GLY A 92 -3.61 33.01 43.22
N GLY A 93 -2.56 33.35 42.47
CA GLY A 93 -2.19 32.74 41.20
C GLY A 93 -0.96 33.43 40.62
N GLY A 94 0.21 33.25 41.25
CA GLY A 94 1.47 33.81 40.75
C GLY A 94 1.83 33.25 39.36
N LEU A 95 2.93 33.75 38.76
CA LEU A 95 3.46 33.35 37.44
C LEU A 95 3.41 31.84 37.15
N PHE A 96 3.50 31.00 38.19
CA PHE A 96 3.31 29.55 38.13
C PHE A 96 1.93 29.10 37.61
N SER A 97 0.84 29.75 37.96
CA SER A 97 -0.50 29.43 37.44
C SER A 97 -0.63 29.74 35.95
N ILE A 98 -0.01 30.85 35.51
CA ILE A 98 0.12 31.21 34.10
C ILE A 98 0.98 30.19 33.34
N LEU A 99 2.11 29.76 33.91
CA LEU A 99 2.96 28.75 33.28
C LEU A 99 2.27 27.38 33.21
N ILE A 100 1.53 26.98 34.25
CA ILE A 100 0.74 25.75 34.25
C ILE A 100 -0.40 25.85 33.22
N PHE A 101 -1.08 26.99 33.14
CA PHE A 101 -2.09 27.23 32.12
C PHE A 101 -1.51 27.15 30.71
N PHE A 102 -0.36 27.77 30.45
CA PHE A 102 0.31 27.67 29.15
C PHE A 102 0.82 26.25 28.86
N ALA A 103 1.29 25.51 29.86
CA ALA A 103 1.71 24.11 29.69
C ALA A 103 0.53 23.20 29.35
N ILE A 104 -0.59 23.34 30.06
CA ILE A 104 -1.83 22.59 29.80
C ILE A 104 -2.43 23.02 28.46
N ALA A 105 -2.49 24.32 28.16
CA ALA A 105 -3.00 24.82 26.87
C ALA A 105 -2.13 24.32 25.70
N SER A 106 -0.81 24.34 25.84
CA SER A 106 0.11 23.82 24.80
C SER A 106 -0.03 22.31 24.63
N PHE A 107 -0.24 21.57 25.73
CA PHE A 107 -0.47 20.13 25.71
C PHE A 107 -1.82 19.78 25.07
N LEU A 108 -2.88 20.54 25.38
CA LEU A 108 -4.20 20.39 24.77
C LEU A 108 -4.14 20.73 23.29
N VAL A 109 -3.53 21.83 22.88
CA VAL A 109 -3.38 22.21 21.47
C VAL A 109 -2.60 21.15 20.69
N ARG A 110 -1.52 20.60 21.26
CA ARG A 110 -0.76 19.49 20.64
C ARG A 110 -1.54 18.19 20.59
N SER A 111 -2.37 17.90 21.61
CA SER A 111 -3.24 16.71 21.64
C SER A 111 -4.43 16.84 20.68
N PHE A 112 -4.98 18.04 20.49
CA PHE A 112 -6.04 18.29 19.51
C PHE A 112 -5.50 18.30 18.07
N GLN A 113 -4.26 18.76 17.85
CA GLN A 113 -3.57 18.62 16.56
C GLN A 113 -3.21 17.17 16.22
N SER A 114 -2.87 16.33 17.20
CA SER A 114 -2.64 14.90 16.97
C SER A 114 -3.94 14.08 16.89
N ALA A 115 -5.06 14.59 17.41
CA ALA A 115 -6.38 13.95 17.37
C ALA A 115 -7.28 14.40 16.20
N GLY A 116 -6.79 15.20 15.25
CA GLY A 116 -7.49 15.46 13.99
C GLY A 116 -8.78 16.29 14.10
N VAL A 117 -8.89 17.21 15.08
CA VAL A 117 -10.00 18.17 15.14
C VAL A 117 -9.54 19.49 14.52
N GLY A 118 -10.06 19.79 13.33
CA GLY A 118 -9.58 20.85 12.45
C GLY A 118 -9.77 22.28 12.96
N SER A 119 -8.80 23.13 12.63
CA SER A 119 -8.95 24.59 12.58
C SER A 119 -8.57 25.07 11.17
N GLN A 120 -9.61 25.45 10.44
CA GLN A 120 -9.59 26.12 9.16
C GLN A 120 -9.03 27.54 9.34
N GLU A 121 -7.90 27.86 8.70
CA GLU A 121 -7.56 29.19 8.16
C GLU A 121 -6.20 29.15 7.46
N GLY A 122 -6.22 29.13 6.12
CA GLY A 122 -5.04 29.16 5.26
C GLY A 122 -5.46 28.94 3.82
N TYR A 123 -5.51 30.02 3.04
CA TYR A 123 -5.80 30.02 1.61
C TYR A 123 -4.84 29.11 0.83
N GLY A 124 -5.27 27.89 0.58
CA GLY A 124 -4.71 26.94 -0.36
C GLY A 124 -5.77 25.89 -0.55
N SER A 125 -6.24 25.69 -1.78
CA SER A 125 -7.17 24.61 -2.12
C SER A 125 -6.50 23.26 -1.80
N SER A 126 -6.56 22.81 -0.55
CA SER A 126 -6.11 21.47 -0.15
C SER A 126 -7.14 20.50 -0.71
N SER A 127 -6.91 20.07 -1.95
CA SER A 127 -7.71 19.02 -2.57
C SER A 127 -7.64 17.79 -1.67
N THR A 128 -8.73 17.43 -1.04
CA THR A 128 -8.82 16.21 -0.24
C THR A 128 -8.59 15.01 -1.15
N VAL A 129 -7.63 14.17 -0.79
CA VAL A 129 -7.30 12.93 -1.49
C VAL A 129 -7.73 11.77 -0.61
N SER A 130 -8.35 10.76 -1.21
CA SER A 130 -8.63 9.49 -0.56
C SER A 130 -7.61 8.46 -1.02
N VAL A 131 -7.10 7.69 -0.07
CA VAL A 131 -6.28 6.50 -0.34
C VAL A 131 -7.09 5.30 0.11
N ALA A 132 -7.27 4.34 -0.79
CA ALA A 132 -8.03 3.14 -0.50
C ALA A 132 -7.26 1.89 -0.91
N GLU A 133 -7.52 0.81 -0.18
CA GLU A 133 -6.98 -0.53 -0.38
C GLU A 133 -8.15 -1.53 -0.35
N VAL A 134 -8.18 -2.43 -1.32
CA VAL A 134 -9.09 -3.58 -1.36
C VAL A 134 -8.27 -4.84 -1.53
N GLN A 135 -8.37 -5.75 -0.57
CA GLN A 135 -7.73 -7.06 -0.61
C GLN A 135 -8.80 -8.13 -0.83
N VAL A 136 -8.54 -9.03 -1.77
CA VAL A 136 -9.41 -10.13 -2.16
C VAL A 136 -8.62 -11.43 -2.00
N GLY A 137 -9.06 -12.31 -1.11
CA GLY A 137 -8.58 -13.69 -1.02
C GLY A 137 -9.49 -14.61 -1.80
N LEU A 138 -8.95 -15.27 -2.82
CA LEU A 138 -9.66 -16.16 -3.72
C LEU A 138 -9.23 -17.61 -3.49
N LEU A 139 -10.13 -18.56 -3.75
CA LEU A 139 -9.74 -19.96 -3.92
C LEU A 139 -8.81 -20.09 -5.13
N ALA A 140 -7.82 -20.96 -5.04
CA ALA A 140 -6.88 -21.27 -6.10
C ALA A 140 -7.57 -21.75 -7.37
N ASN A 141 -8.83 -22.19 -7.34
CA ASN A 141 -9.61 -22.50 -8.53
C ASN A 141 -9.75 -21.29 -9.47
N ALA A 142 -9.52 -20.07 -8.98
CA ALA A 142 -9.34 -18.85 -9.75
C ALA A 142 -7.98 -18.76 -10.46
N ARG A 143 -7.41 -19.88 -10.93
CA ARG A 143 -6.08 -19.92 -11.59
C ARG A 143 -6.00 -19.05 -12.83
N GLU A 144 -7.12 -18.65 -13.41
CA GLU A 144 -7.16 -17.71 -14.56
C GLU A 144 -6.78 -16.27 -14.17
N LEU A 145 -6.88 -15.90 -12.89
CA LEU A 145 -6.56 -14.55 -12.42
C LEU A 145 -5.06 -14.25 -12.53
N GLN A 146 -4.18 -15.17 -12.12
CA GLN A 146 -2.72 -15.01 -12.20
C GLN A 146 -2.24 -14.71 -13.63
N PRO A 147 -2.55 -15.51 -14.67
CA PRO A 147 -2.11 -15.24 -16.03
C PRO A 147 -2.76 -13.97 -16.62
N GLU A 148 -4.00 -13.63 -16.22
CA GLU A 148 -4.64 -12.37 -16.64
C GLU A 148 -3.91 -11.14 -16.07
N LEU A 149 -3.60 -11.14 -14.77
CA LEU A 149 -2.82 -10.07 -14.13
C LEU A 149 -1.38 -10.03 -14.63
N ASN A 150 -0.76 -11.19 -14.89
CA ASN A 150 0.57 -11.29 -15.49
C ASN A 150 0.58 -10.64 -16.87
N ARG A 151 -0.41 -10.94 -17.72
CA ARG A 151 -0.54 -10.33 -19.05
C ARG A 151 -0.76 -8.82 -18.96
N LEU A 152 -1.65 -8.38 -18.08
CA LEU A 152 -1.90 -6.95 -17.85
C LEU A 152 -0.62 -6.22 -17.46
N ALA A 153 0.16 -6.80 -16.53
CA ALA A 153 1.44 -6.26 -16.10
C ALA A 153 2.46 -6.16 -17.23
N LEU A 154 2.47 -7.06 -18.21
CA LEU A 154 3.40 -7.00 -19.34
C LEU A 154 3.00 -5.96 -20.40
N THR A 155 1.73 -5.59 -20.50
CA THR A 155 1.22 -4.70 -21.56
C THR A 155 0.87 -3.29 -21.08
N ALA A 156 0.75 -3.07 -19.78
CA ALA A 156 0.26 -1.82 -19.24
C ALA A 156 1.26 -0.66 -19.32
N ASP A 157 0.76 0.51 -19.75
CA ASP A 157 1.48 1.78 -19.67
C ASP A 157 0.89 2.70 -18.58
N THR A 158 1.43 2.61 -17.36
CA THR A 158 0.97 3.41 -16.22
C THR A 158 1.56 4.82 -16.15
N ASN A 159 2.35 5.25 -17.15
CA ASN A 159 2.85 6.63 -17.20
C ASN A 159 1.74 7.64 -17.50
N THR A 160 0.69 7.20 -18.20
CA THR A 160 -0.43 8.05 -18.57
C THR A 160 -1.60 7.90 -17.59
N ALA A 161 -2.39 8.96 -17.42
CA ALA A 161 -3.59 8.89 -16.56
C ALA A 161 -4.62 7.89 -17.11
N SER A 162 -4.78 7.83 -18.42
CA SER A 162 -5.67 6.86 -19.09
C SER A 162 -5.18 5.42 -18.88
N GLY A 163 -3.87 5.18 -18.97
CA GLY A 163 -3.31 3.86 -18.76
C GLY A 163 -3.46 3.38 -17.32
N ARG A 164 -3.28 4.26 -16.32
CA ARG A 164 -3.61 3.92 -14.92
C ARG A 164 -5.07 3.54 -14.73
N ALA A 165 -6.00 4.29 -15.32
CA ALA A 165 -7.43 3.98 -15.25
C ALA A 165 -7.75 2.66 -15.95
N THR A 166 -7.12 2.37 -17.09
CA THR A 166 -7.27 1.10 -17.81
C THR A 166 -6.82 -0.08 -16.95
N VAL A 167 -5.64 0.02 -16.32
CA VAL A 167 -5.12 -1.00 -15.40
C VAL A 167 -6.07 -1.26 -14.25
N LEU A 168 -6.57 -0.19 -13.62
CA LEU A 168 -7.51 -0.31 -12.51
C LEU A 168 -8.81 -1.00 -12.95
N GLN A 169 -9.34 -0.63 -14.11
CA GLN A 169 -10.57 -1.19 -14.66
C GLN A 169 -10.41 -2.66 -15.03
N GLU A 170 -9.33 -3.02 -15.74
CA GLU A 170 -9.06 -4.40 -16.16
C GLU A 170 -8.81 -5.31 -14.96
N ALA A 171 -7.98 -4.88 -13.99
CA ALA A 171 -7.74 -5.66 -12.77
C ALA A 171 -9.01 -5.83 -11.93
N THR A 172 -9.81 -4.77 -11.78
CA THR A 172 -11.08 -4.85 -11.05
C THR A 172 -12.08 -5.75 -11.78
N LEU A 173 -12.15 -5.69 -13.11
CA LEU A 173 -13.02 -6.53 -13.91
C LEU A 173 -12.63 -8.01 -13.82
N ALA A 174 -11.34 -8.32 -13.82
CA ALA A 174 -10.84 -9.68 -13.60
C ALA A 174 -11.31 -10.22 -12.25
N LEU A 175 -11.22 -9.42 -11.19
CA LEU A 175 -11.71 -9.78 -9.85
C LEU A 175 -13.23 -9.95 -9.80
N LEU A 176 -13.98 -9.13 -10.54
CA LEU A 176 -15.45 -9.17 -10.62
C LEU A 176 -16.01 -10.31 -11.49
N ARG A 177 -15.19 -10.96 -12.32
CA ARG A 177 -15.66 -11.99 -13.26
C ARG A 177 -16.02 -13.30 -12.56
N HIS A 178 -15.32 -13.62 -11.45
CA HIS A 178 -15.49 -14.87 -10.71
C HIS A 178 -15.77 -14.62 -9.22
N PRO A 179 -16.91 -13.99 -8.88
CA PRO A 179 -17.28 -13.75 -7.48
C PRO A 179 -17.45 -15.04 -6.67
N GLU A 180 -17.70 -16.17 -7.31
CA GLU A 180 -17.80 -17.50 -6.70
C GLU A 180 -16.50 -17.99 -6.06
N TYR A 181 -15.37 -17.38 -6.40
CA TYR A 181 -14.07 -17.73 -5.82
C TYR A 181 -13.66 -16.84 -4.65
N TRP A 182 -14.39 -15.76 -4.35
CA TRP A 182 -14.08 -14.92 -3.19
C TRP A 182 -14.34 -15.69 -1.90
N VAL A 183 -13.32 -15.79 -1.05
CA VAL A 183 -13.42 -16.38 0.29
C VAL A 183 -13.19 -15.33 1.35
N TYR A 184 -12.23 -14.44 1.09
CA TYR A 184 -11.82 -13.43 2.04
C TYR A 184 -11.78 -12.04 1.41
N GLY A 185 -11.99 -11.04 2.25
CA GLY A 185 -11.99 -9.64 1.84
C GLY A 185 -11.61 -8.70 2.97
N ALA A 186 -10.91 -7.63 2.61
CA ALA A 186 -10.70 -6.50 3.49
C ALA A 186 -10.66 -5.20 2.68
N THR A 187 -11.07 -4.12 3.33
CA THR A 187 -11.03 -2.78 2.78
C THR A 187 -10.42 -1.83 3.78
N ASN A 188 -9.67 -0.87 3.28
CA ASN A 188 -9.19 0.26 4.03
C ASN A 188 -9.42 1.52 3.20
N SER A 189 -9.93 2.59 3.81
CA SER A 189 -9.97 3.88 3.14
C SER A 189 -9.75 5.00 4.15
N GLN A 190 -8.94 5.97 3.73
CA GLN A 190 -8.62 7.14 4.52
C GLN A 190 -8.54 8.40 3.65
N LYS A 191 -9.12 9.48 4.16
CA LYS A 191 -8.98 10.83 3.61
C LYS A 191 -7.79 11.51 4.25
N ALA A 192 -6.98 12.17 3.43
CA ALA A 192 -5.81 12.90 3.89
C ALA A 192 -5.52 14.11 3.00
N SER A 193 -4.62 14.98 3.45
CA SER A 193 -3.97 15.94 2.56
C SER A 193 -3.18 15.18 1.49
N LEU A 194 -2.90 15.84 0.38
CA LEU A 194 -2.19 15.22 -0.75
C LEU A 194 -0.82 14.61 -0.36
N GLU A 195 -0.04 15.28 0.48
CA GLU A 195 1.26 14.76 0.98
C GLU A 195 1.09 13.55 1.92
N ALA A 196 0.14 13.63 2.86
CA ALA A 196 -0.15 12.53 3.77
C ALA A 196 -0.78 11.33 3.04
N ALA A 197 -1.55 11.58 1.97
CA ALA A 197 -2.09 10.54 1.09
C ALA A 197 -0.97 9.81 0.34
N GLU A 198 0.03 10.52 -0.19
CA GLU A 198 1.19 9.88 -0.82
C GLU A 198 1.94 8.97 0.15
N ALA A 199 2.21 9.48 1.36
CA ALA A 199 2.85 8.68 2.41
C ALA A 199 2.02 7.44 2.77
N LYS A 200 0.69 7.57 2.83
CA LYS A 200 -0.21 6.47 3.16
C LYS A 200 -0.30 5.42 2.05
N PHE A 201 -0.37 5.85 0.80
CA PHE A 201 -0.33 4.98 -0.36
C PHE A 201 0.96 4.16 -0.40
N ASN A 202 2.11 4.83 -0.20
CA ASN A 202 3.41 4.17 -0.14
C ASN A 202 3.49 3.21 1.06
N GLN A 203 2.88 3.56 2.19
CA GLN A 203 2.80 2.66 3.34
C GLN A 203 2.01 1.38 3.01
N PHE A 204 0.84 1.48 2.38
CA PHE A 204 0.07 0.31 1.96
C PHE A 204 0.87 -0.54 0.97
N SER A 205 1.43 0.08 -0.07
CA SER A 205 2.30 -0.59 -1.04
C SER A 205 3.42 -1.38 -0.37
N LEU A 206 4.20 -0.74 0.51
CA LEU A 206 5.31 -1.38 1.21
C LEU A 206 4.84 -2.50 2.17
N THR A 207 3.69 -2.33 2.81
CA THR A 207 3.12 -3.34 3.71
C THR A 207 2.79 -4.61 2.93
N GLU A 208 2.13 -4.47 1.78
CA GLU A 208 1.79 -5.61 0.92
C GLU A 208 3.05 -6.27 0.33
N ARG A 209 3.97 -5.46 -0.19
CA ARG A 209 5.23 -5.95 -0.79
C ARG A 209 6.11 -6.68 0.21
N SER A 210 6.09 -6.28 1.49
CA SER A 210 6.86 -6.96 2.54
C SER A 210 6.42 -8.42 2.79
N LYS A 211 5.25 -8.82 2.28
CA LYS A 211 4.74 -10.19 2.38
C LYS A 211 5.28 -11.11 1.29
N PHE A 212 5.90 -10.58 0.24
CA PHE A 212 6.47 -11.38 -0.84
C PHE A 212 7.84 -11.90 -0.43
N ALA A 213 8.12 -13.15 -0.79
CA ALA A 213 9.48 -13.68 -0.69
C ALA A 213 10.35 -13.06 -1.79
N ASP A 214 9.82 -13.01 -3.02
CA ASP A 214 10.47 -12.43 -4.19
C ASP A 214 9.44 -11.69 -5.08
N GLU A 215 9.79 -10.50 -5.58
CA GLU A 215 9.01 -9.73 -6.55
C GLU A 215 9.39 -10.15 -7.98
N THR A 216 8.77 -11.23 -8.47
CA THR A 216 9.16 -11.88 -9.73
C THR A 216 8.64 -11.18 -10.98
N LEU A 217 7.49 -10.49 -10.91
CA LEU A 217 6.94 -9.71 -12.02
C LEU A 217 6.60 -8.31 -11.54
N THR A 218 7.32 -7.30 -12.03
CA THR A 218 7.04 -5.91 -11.67
C THR A 218 6.91 -5.04 -12.92
N ASN A 219 5.87 -4.22 -12.98
CA ASN A 219 5.73 -3.11 -13.92
C ASN A 219 5.38 -1.83 -13.15
N VAL A 220 6.31 -0.90 -13.05
CA VAL A 220 6.04 0.43 -12.48
C VAL A 220 6.37 1.51 -13.46
N ASN A 221 5.41 2.40 -13.71
CA ASN A 221 5.56 3.48 -14.68
C ASN A 221 6.04 2.96 -16.05
N ASN A 222 5.46 1.83 -16.50
CA ASN A 222 5.84 1.13 -17.73
C ASN A 222 7.30 0.63 -17.76
N VAL A 223 7.92 0.41 -16.60
CA VAL A 223 9.25 -0.20 -16.49
C VAL A 223 9.07 -1.60 -15.94
N ILE A 224 9.33 -2.59 -16.79
CA ILE A 224 9.28 -4.01 -16.46
C ILE A 224 10.67 -4.44 -15.94
N SER A 225 10.75 -5.11 -14.79
CA SER A 225 12.04 -5.60 -14.28
C SER A 225 12.61 -6.74 -15.14
N ASP A 226 13.93 -6.78 -15.34
CA ASP A 226 14.60 -7.83 -16.13
C ASP A 226 14.37 -9.25 -15.58
N GLU A 227 14.10 -9.38 -14.28
CA GLU A 227 13.75 -10.65 -13.61
C GLU A 227 12.37 -11.16 -14.02
N SER A 228 11.45 -10.26 -14.39
CA SER A 228 10.12 -10.56 -14.95
C SER A 228 10.20 -11.39 -16.22
N GLN A 229 11.24 -11.17 -17.04
CA GLN A 229 11.44 -11.93 -18.28
C GLN A 229 11.97 -13.35 -18.02
N LYS A 230 12.59 -13.60 -16.85
CA LYS A 230 13.07 -14.94 -16.45
C LYS A 230 12.01 -15.74 -15.71
N ALA A 231 11.15 -15.09 -14.93
CA ALA A 231 10.07 -15.72 -14.18
C ALA A 231 9.03 -16.41 -15.09
N LEU A 232 8.79 -15.86 -16.29
CA LEU A 232 7.93 -16.46 -17.32
C LEU A 232 8.55 -17.68 -18.01
N GLY A 233 9.86 -17.91 -17.82
CA GLY A 233 10.63 -19.01 -18.41
C GLY A 233 10.99 -20.11 -17.42
N GLY A 234 10.45 -20.08 -16.20
CA GLY A 234 10.59 -21.16 -15.23
C GLY A 234 9.95 -22.43 -15.80
N GLU A 235 10.77 -23.45 -16.07
CA GLU A 235 10.31 -24.77 -16.47
C GLU A 235 9.19 -25.20 -15.51
N THR A 236 8.02 -25.47 -16.07
CA THR A 236 6.96 -26.24 -15.40
C THR A 236 7.63 -27.54 -15.00
N LYS A 237 8.09 -27.65 -13.75
CA LYS A 237 8.51 -28.94 -13.25
C LYS A 237 7.24 -29.78 -13.29
N ASP A 238 7.21 -30.73 -14.23
CA ASP A 238 6.36 -31.93 -14.17
C ASP A 238 6.73 -32.69 -12.87
N GLY A 239 6.37 -32.10 -11.75
CA GLY A 239 6.48 -32.65 -10.41
C GLY A 239 5.10 -33.19 -10.08
N ALA A 240 4.89 -34.46 -10.44
CA ALA A 240 3.78 -35.32 -10.07
C ALA A 240 2.66 -34.62 -9.27
N LEU A 241 1.52 -34.40 -9.92
CA LEU A 241 0.22 -34.16 -9.29
C LEU A 241 -0.09 -35.33 -8.35
N GLN A 242 0.48 -35.28 -7.14
CA GLN A 242 -0.02 -36.04 -6.02
C GLN A 242 -1.19 -35.23 -5.49
N LEU A 243 -2.35 -35.43 -6.14
CA LEU A 243 -3.64 -35.07 -5.58
C LEU A 243 -3.74 -35.77 -4.22
N LYS A 244 -3.27 -35.12 -3.17
CA LYS A 244 -3.75 -35.39 -1.83
C LYS A 244 -5.15 -34.84 -1.81
N GLU A 245 -6.07 -35.73 -2.15
CA GLU A 245 -7.50 -35.60 -1.91
C GLU A 245 -7.67 -35.39 -0.40
N GLY A 246 -7.65 -34.12 0.04
CA GLY A 246 -7.61 -33.77 1.46
C GLY A 246 -7.20 -32.35 1.84
N ASP A 247 -6.45 -31.59 1.02
CA ASP A 247 -6.16 -30.18 1.35
C ASP A 247 -7.27 -29.25 0.84
N ILE A 248 -8.10 -28.82 1.79
CA ILE A 248 -9.19 -27.88 1.61
C ILE A 248 -8.58 -26.48 1.54
N GLY A 249 -8.60 -25.87 0.35
CA GLY A 249 -8.38 -24.43 0.15
C GLY A 249 -6.92 -24.03 -0.01
N GLU A 250 -6.43 -24.13 -1.24
CA GLU A 250 -5.31 -23.33 -1.73
C GLU A 250 -5.83 -21.93 -2.09
N TYR A 251 -5.07 -20.85 -1.87
CA TYR A 251 -5.52 -19.46 -2.03
C TYR A 251 -4.62 -18.60 -2.91
N ILE A 252 -5.22 -17.56 -3.50
CA ILE A 252 -4.53 -16.45 -4.16
C ILE A 252 -5.03 -15.17 -3.50
N VAL A 253 -4.14 -14.21 -3.22
CA VAL A 253 -4.52 -12.88 -2.73
C VAL A 253 -4.19 -11.83 -3.79
N ALA A 254 -5.16 -10.97 -4.09
CA ALA A 254 -4.99 -9.80 -4.92
C ALA A 254 -5.33 -8.53 -4.11
N THR A 255 -4.46 -7.53 -4.20
CA THR A 255 -4.60 -6.26 -3.51
C THR A 255 -4.63 -5.12 -4.52
N VAL A 256 -5.66 -4.27 -4.43
CA VAL A 256 -5.83 -3.07 -5.26
C VAL A 256 -5.70 -1.84 -4.36
N ILE A 257 -4.69 -1.02 -4.60
CA ILE A 257 -4.43 0.23 -3.89
C ILE A 257 -4.63 1.39 -4.86
N VAL A 258 -5.39 2.39 -4.45
CA VAL A 258 -5.65 3.59 -5.25
C VAL A 258 -5.46 4.86 -4.43
N GLY A 259 -4.87 5.87 -5.06
CA GLY A 259 -4.92 7.26 -4.60
C GLY A 259 -5.81 8.05 -5.55
N ALA A 260 -6.89 8.65 -5.05
CA ALA A 260 -7.86 9.36 -5.87
C ALA A 260 -8.29 10.70 -5.26
N THR A 261 -8.56 11.70 -6.10
CA THR A 261 -9.11 12.98 -5.66
C THR A 261 -10.57 12.84 -5.24
N GLY A 262 -10.98 13.62 -4.24
CA GLY A 262 -12.32 13.60 -3.69
C GLY A 262 -12.55 12.45 -2.71
N ASN A 263 -13.81 12.14 -2.45
CA ASN A 263 -14.20 11.10 -1.50
C ASN A 263 -14.22 9.71 -2.15
N LEU A 264 -13.71 8.72 -1.41
CA LEU A 264 -13.80 7.30 -1.73
C LEU A 264 -13.95 6.54 -0.41
N ASP A 265 -15.18 6.34 0.06
CA ASP A 265 -15.44 5.68 1.34
C ASP A 265 -15.86 4.23 1.08
N LEU A 266 -14.96 3.28 1.36
CA LEU A 266 -15.22 1.86 1.13
C LEU A 266 -15.94 1.22 2.33
N PRO A 267 -16.95 0.37 2.10
CA PRO A 267 -17.62 -0.34 3.18
C PRO A 267 -16.68 -1.37 3.81
N ALA A 268 -16.83 -1.63 5.11
CA ALA A 268 -16.21 -2.79 5.74
C ALA A 268 -16.81 -4.07 5.14
N ILE A 269 -15.97 -5.06 4.82
CA ILE A 269 -16.42 -6.31 4.20
C ILE A 269 -17.06 -7.23 5.26
N ASN A 270 -18.35 -7.51 5.10
CA ASN A 270 -19.08 -8.53 5.88
C ASN A 270 -19.83 -9.53 4.99
N GLY A 271 -19.65 -9.42 3.67
CA GLY A 271 -20.37 -10.22 2.71
C GLY A 271 -19.93 -9.95 1.26
N THR A 272 -20.35 -10.84 0.37
CA THR A 272 -20.12 -10.76 -1.08
C THR A 272 -20.62 -9.44 -1.68
N ASP A 273 -21.73 -8.89 -1.18
CA ASP A 273 -22.27 -7.62 -1.69
C ASP A 273 -21.37 -6.42 -1.32
N ASP A 274 -20.80 -6.40 -0.12
CA ASP A 274 -19.84 -5.36 0.29
C ASP A 274 -18.57 -5.43 -0.56
N MET A 275 -18.09 -6.65 -0.86
CA MET A 275 -16.93 -6.86 -1.73
C MET A 275 -17.20 -6.35 -3.14
N ARG A 276 -18.34 -6.75 -3.71
CA ARG A 276 -18.77 -6.30 -5.05
C ARG A 276 -18.90 -4.78 -5.10
N ASN A 277 -19.52 -4.17 -4.10
CA ASN A 277 -19.67 -2.72 -4.01
C ASN A 277 -18.31 -2.03 -3.94
N SER A 278 -17.37 -2.56 -3.15
CA SER A 278 -16.02 -2.00 -3.01
C SER A 278 -15.24 -2.05 -4.32
N LEU A 279 -15.23 -3.21 -4.98
CA LEU A 279 -14.60 -3.38 -6.29
C LEU A 279 -15.25 -2.48 -7.35
N GLN A 280 -16.57 -2.41 -7.42
CA GLN A 280 -17.25 -1.50 -8.35
C GLN A 280 -16.92 -0.03 -8.09
N GLN A 281 -16.84 0.40 -6.83
CA GLN A 281 -16.49 1.78 -6.48
C GLN A 281 -15.06 2.12 -6.93
N ILE A 282 -14.07 1.29 -6.63
CA ILE A 282 -12.69 1.56 -7.07
C ILE A 282 -12.55 1.46 -8.59
N GLY A 283 -13.18 0.47 -9.23
CA GLY A 283 -13.12 0.28 -10.69
C GLY A 283 -13.79 1.39 -11.48
N SER A 284 -14.71 2.14 -10.87
CA SER A 284 -15.38 3.28 -11.50
C SER A 284 -14.53 4.56 -11.55
N LEU A 285 -13.35 4.58 -10.92
CA LEU A 285 -12.48 5.75 -10.89
C LEU A 285 -11.95 6.08 -12.30
N GLY A 286 -12.32 7.26 -12.78
CA GLY A 286 -11.82 7.81 -14.04
C GLY A 286 -10.38 8.33 -13.94
N SER A 287 -9.74 8.50 -15.10
CA SER A 287 -8.38 9.03 -15.22
C SER A 287 -8.22 10.46 -14.70
N ASP A 288 -9.30 11.21 -14.61
CA ASP A 288 -9.37 12.57 -14.08
C ASP A 288 -9.24 12.62 -12.55
N ARG A 289 -9.67 11.56 -11.87
CA ARG A 289 -9.61 11.45 -10.39
C ARG A 289 -8.47 10.57 -9.90
N LEU A 290 -8.02 9.60 -10.70
CA LEU A 290 -7.01 8.62 -10.30
C LEU A 290 -5.58 9.19 -10.36
N LEU A 291 -5.00 9.44 -9.18
CA LEU A 291 -3.63 9.97 -9.04
C LEU A 291 -2.59 8.85 -9.16
N ALA A 292 -2.82 7.75 -8.46
CA ALA A 292 -1.94 6.60 -8.41
C ALA A 292 -2.73 5.30 -8.28
N VAL A 293 -2.19 4.22 -8.83
CA VAL A 293 -2.74 2.86 -8.74
C VAL A 293 -1.61 1.88 -8.50
N GLU A 294 -1.87 0.87 -7.69
CA GLU A 294 -1.01 -0.29 -7.55
C GLU A 294 -1.87 -1.54 -7.38
N ILE A 295 -1.63 -2.53 -8.22
CA ILE A 295 -2.23 -3.87 -8.13
C ILE A 295 -1.10 -4.82 -7.78
N LEU A 296 -1.30 -5.60 -6.72
CA LEU A 296 -0.37 -6.63 -6.29
C LEU A 296 -1.10 -7.96 -6.20
N TRP A 297 -0.43 -9.06 -6.52
CA TRP A 297 -1.01 -10.39 -6.35
C TRP A 297 0.05 -11.39 -5.93
N THR A 298 -0.37 -12.37 -5.14
CA THR A 298 0.49 -13.48 -4.72
C THR A 298 -0.36 -14.74 -4.53
N PRO A 299 0.11 -15.91 -5.00
CA PRO A 299 1.38 -16.09 -5.69
C PRO A 299 1.34 -15.54 -7.12
N GLN A 300 2.49 -15.21 -7.69
CA GLN A 300 2.56 -14.67 -9.05
C GLN A 300 2.63 -15.77 -10.11
N ALA A 301 3.39 -16.83 -9.81
CA ALA A 301 3.60 -17.93 -10.73
C ALA A 301 2.34 -18.78 -10.90
N ASP A 302 2.07 -19.17 -12.14
CA ASP A 302 0.88 -19.94 -12.48
C ASP A 302 0.92 -21.31 -11.80
N GLY A 303 -0.13 -21.62 -11.02
CA GLY A 303 -0.27 -22.89 -10.33
C GLY A 303 0.30 -22.93 -8.91
N ASP A 304 1.04 -21.90 -8.51
CA ASP A 304 1.45 -21.70 -7.11
C ASP A 304 0.30 -21.12 -6.29
N THR A 305 0.20 -21.55 -5.03
CA THR A 305 -0.90 -21.16 -4.14
C THR A 305 -0.45 -20.96 -2.70
N LEU A 306 -1.12 -20.07 -1.97
CA LEU A 306 -0.96 -19.91 -0.53
C LEU A 306 -1.76 -20.96 0.24
N SER A 307 -1.22 -21.43 1.36
CA SER A 307 -1.96 -22.25 2.31
C SER A 307 -2.88 -21.41 3.21
N ALA A 308 -3.80 -22.05 3.92
CA ALA A 308 -4.60 -21.39 4.95
C ALA A 308 -3.72 -20.76 6.05
N ASP A 309 -2.63 -21.42 6.43
CA ASP A 309 -1.68 -20.91 7.43
C ASP A 309 -0.97 -19.64 6.93
N ASP A 310 -0.65 -19.56 5.63
CA ASP A 310 -0.09 -18.34 5.03
C ASP A 310 -1.07 -17.18 5.07
N ILE A 311 -2.36 -17.44 4.78
CA ILE A 311 -3.41 -16.40 4.90
C ILE A 311 -3.50 -15.90 6.33
N LEU A 312 -3.53 -16.79 7.33
CA LEU A 312 -3.59 -16.41 8.74
C LEU A 312 -2.34 -15.66 9.21
N ALA A 313 -1.16 -16.03 8.70
CA ALA A 313 0.11 -15.43 9.09
C ALA A 313 0.33 -14.04 8.47
N TYR A 314 0.06 -13.89 7.17
CA TYR A 314 0.43 -12.69 6.40
C TYR A 314 -0.74 -11.74 6.11
N TYR A 315 -1.98 -12.24 6.22
CA TYR A 315 -3.20 -11.46 5.97
C TYR A 315 -4.20 -11.54 7.13
N PRO A 316 -3.79 -11.22 8.38
CA PRO A 316 -4.63 -11.41 9.56
C PRO A 316 -5.87 -10.49 9.60
N ASN A 317 -5.94 -9.48 8.74
CA ASN A 317 -7.06 -8.55 8.63
C ASN A 317 -8.15 -9.00 7.66
N LEU A 318 -7.89 -10.02 6.84
CA LEU A 318 -8.86 -10.58 5.92
C LEU A 318 -10.02 -11.24 6.67
N LYS A 319 -11.25 -10.97 6.22
CA LYS A 319 -12.49 -11.51 6.80
C LYS A 319 -13.23 -12.34 5.77
N LEU A 320 -14.01 -13.30 6.24
CA LEU A 320 -14.83 -14.15 5.37
C LEU A 320 -15.90 -13.30 4.66
N VAL A 321 -16.10 -13.58 3.37
CA VAL A 321 -17.01 -12.89 2.43
C VAL A 321 -18.31 -13.65 2.23
#